data_AF-A0A0M9G1E9-F1
#
_entry.id   AF-A0A0M9G1E9-F1
#
_cell.length_a   1.000
_cell.length_b   1.000
_cell.length_c   1.000
_cell.angle_alpha   90.00
_cell.angle_beta   90.00
_cell.angle_gamma   90.00
#
_symmetry.space_group_name_H-M   'P 1'
#
loop_
_entity.id
_entity.type
_entity.pdbx_description
1 polymer ?
#
loop_
_entity_poly.entity_id
_entity_poly.type
_entity_poly.pdbx_seq_one_letter_code
_entity_poly.pdbx_strand_id
1 'polypeptide(L)'
;MSSAKAAVPVCCSRCGKVLGNARKSTDIQCLKCKKWYHKKCFMAETGSDTDKNSRTSQSCVCCLSTPTGEARLMRSGRGNKYAKEFLKNGFCVVLLGNNEEERKHLDAELAKWGAEAVKYFHALLKTYECQSEFNTSVPTLESGYSNFRQRCPGRFEIIADFISNKVVPLVEKSKAVQETLDFLLCNPKMKVGKKIMSSGCFLSMMGSETQNYHTDGPALSDVVDLFPYAVNVFVPLVPVDSHNGTEFIPGSHNVGVDGKAKSVRPSVAVGNALLFDYRVIHRGLRNSKLDPRPCFYATYSQSWYKDTYNFSESRYKRKLEVSTQYLEPRDERMAKRNKIEIA
;
A
#
# COMPACT_ATOMS: atom_id res chain seq x y z
N MET A 1 43.18 -37.24 20.99
CA MET A 1 42.01 -36.51 21.53
C MET A 1 41.31 -35.83 20.37
N SER A 2 40.18 -36.39 19.91
CA SER A 2 39.38 -35.81 18.83
C SER A 2 38.53 -34.67 19.39
N SER A 3 38.83 -33.43 19.00
CA SER A 3 38.00 -32.26 19.28
C SER A 3 36.66 -32.42 18.55
N ALA A 4 35.64 -32.87 19.26
CA ALA A 4 34.26 -32.83 18.77
C ALA A 4 33.90 -31.38 18.43
N LYS A 5 33.82 -31.05 17.13
CA LYS A 5 33.30 -29.76 16.67
C LYS A 5 31.88 -29.62 17.18
N ALA A 6 31.65 -28.67 18.09
CA ALA A 6 30.32 -28.32 18.55
C ALA A 6 29.41 -28.06 17.33
N ALA A 7 28.27 -28.76 17.27
CA ALA A 7 27.32 -28.60 16.18
C ALA A 7 26.80 -27.15 16.18
N VAL A 8 26.88 -26.48 15.02
CA VAL A 8 26.33 -25.13 14.87
C VAL A 8 24.82 -25.18 15.10
N PRO A 9 24.26 -24.37 16.02
CA PRO A 9 22.82 -24.37 16.28
C PRO A 9 22.05 -23.96 15.02
N VAL A 10 20.98 -24.68 14.72
CA VAL A 10 20.10 -24.34 13.58
C VAL A 10 19.22 -23.16 13.99
N CYS A 11 19.27 -22.07 13.23
CA CYS A 11 18.48 -20.87 13.51
C CYS A 11 17.24 -20.77 12.60
N CYS A 12 16.19 -20.13 13.12
CA CYS A 12 15.01 -19.80 12.34
C CYS A 12 15.35 -18.81 11.23
N SER A 13 15.03 -19.18 9.98
CA SER A 13 15.29 -18.36 8.80
C SER A 13 14.36 -17.14 8.62
N ARG A 14 13.51 -16.85 9.61
CA ARG A 14 12.74 -15.59 9.69
C ARG A 14 13.29 -14.69 10.80
N CYS A 15 13.33 -15.17 12.03
CA CYS A 15 13.66 -14.33 13.20
C CYS A 15 15.10 -14.48 13.73
N GLY A 16 15.91 -15.36 13.16
CA GLY A 16 17.31 -15.57 13.55
C GLY A 16 17.51 -16.29 14.89
N LYS A 17 16.46 -16.45 15.70
CA LYS A 17 16.53 -17.15 16.99
C LYS A 17 16.80 -18.64 16.79
N VAL A 18 17.57 -19.22 17.71
CA VAL A 18 17.92 -20.64 17.75
C VAL A 18 16.65 -21.49 17.82
N LEU A 19 16.56 -22.51 16.97
CA LEU A 19 15.50 -23.51 17.03
C LEU A 19 15.79 -24.48 18.18
N GLY A 20 14.74 -25.02 18.80
CA GLY A 20 14.92 -25.99 19.87
C GLY A 20 15.72 -27.21 19.40
N ASN A 21 16.52 -27.83 20.28
CA ASN A 21 17.22 -29.06 19.97
C ASN A 21 16.25 -30.08 19.35
N ALA A 22 16.65 -30.59 18.17
CA ALA A 22 15.84 -31.33 17.22
C ALA A 22 14.79 -32.25 17.86
N ARG A 23 13.53 -32.15 17.38
CA ARG A 23 12.35 -33.04 17.60
C ARG A 23 11.16 -32.49 18.40
N LYS A 24 10.99 -31.18 18.57
CA LYS A 24 9.70 -30.62 19.06
C LYS A 24 8.75 -30.34 17.89
N SER A 25 7.44 -30.52 18.11
CA SER A 25 6.34 -30.33 17.13
C SER A 25 6.14 -28.88 16.63
N THR A 26 7.06 -27.99 16.97
CA THR A 26 6.93 -26.53 16.87
C THR A 26 7.76 -25.92 15.75
N ASP A 27 8.55 -26.70 15.03
CA ASP A 27 9.41 -26.23 13.94
C ASP A 27 8.99 -26.85 12.60
N ILE A 28 9.29 -26.16 11.51
CA ILE A 28 8.89 -26.53 10.15
C ILE A 28 10.04 -26.28 9.16
N GLN A 29 10.26 -27.23 8.26
CA GLN A 29 11.21 -27.09 7.17
C GLN A 29 10.48 -26.73 5.88
N CYS A 30 10.95 -25.71 5.17
CA CYS A 30 10.44 -25.40 3.84
C CYS A 30 10.87 -26.48 2.84
N LEU A 31 9.92 -27.08 2.13
CA LEU A 31 10.23 -28.15 1.18
C LEU A 31 11.08 -27.70 -0.01
N LYS A 32 10.97 -26.43 -0.41
CA LYS A 32 11.68 -25.84 -1.56
C LYS A 32 13.13 -25.47 -1.26
N CYS A 33 13.38 -24.68 -0.21
CA CYS A 33 14.73 -24.19 0.09
C CYS A 33 15.42 -24.95 1.24
N LYS A 34 14.75 -25.93 1.85
CA LYS A 34 15.24 -26.74 2.98
C LYS A 34 15.63 -25.94 4.23
N LYS A 35 15.33 -24.64 4.28
CA LYS A 35 15.50 -23.77 5.45
C LYS A 35 14.47 -24.10 6.53
N TRP A 36 14.88 -23.89 7.79
CA TRP A 36 14.08 -24.17 8.97
C TRP A 36 13.48 -22.90 9.59
N TYR A 37 12.29 -23.03 10.17
CA TYR A 37 11.55 -21.95 10.79
C TYR A 37 10.85 -22.43 12.06
N HIS A 38 10.64 -21.55 13.03
CA HIS A 38 9.58 -21.76 14.00
C HIS A 38 8.24 -21.83 13.25
N LYS A 39 7.35 -22.73 13.64
CA LYS A 39 6.02 -22.89 13.01
C LYS A 39 5.23 -21.57 13.02
N LYS A 40 5.23 -20.85 14.14
CA LYS A 40 4.62 -19.50 14.23
C LYS A 40 5.21 -18.51 13.22
N CYS A 41 6.54 -18.53 13.05
CA CYS A 41 7.24 -17.65 12.13
C CYS A 41 6.93 -18.00 10.66
N PHE A 42 6.74 -19.28 10.37
CA PHE A 42 6.35 -19.75 9.05
C PHE A 42 4.92 -19.33 8.69
N MET A 43 3.99 -19.46 9.65
CA MET A 43 2.57 -19.23 9.42
C MET A 43 2.17 -17.76 9.41
N ALA A 44 2.82 -16.88 10.20
CA ALA A 44 2.25 -15.56 10.49
C ALA A 44 2.01 -14.64 9.27
N GLU A 45 2.69 -14.85 8.13
CA GLU A 45 2.44 -14.03 6.91
C GLU A 45 2.14 -14.85 5.65
N THR A 46 2.40 -16.16 5.62
CA THR A 46 2.16 -16.96 4.41
C THR A 46 0.68 -17.21 4.14
N GLY A 47 -0.21 -16.83 5.07
CA GLY A 47 -1.65 -17.11 5.01
C GLY A 47 -1.96 -18.61 4.91
N SER A 48 -0.97 -19.48 5.13
CA SER A 48 -1.11 -20.91 4.98
C SER A 48 -1.78 -21.46 6.23
N ASP A 49 -3.06 -21.82 6.13
CA ASP A 49 -3.72 -22.78 7.01
C ASP A 49 -3.13 -24.17 6.73
N THR A 50 -1.85 -24.36 7.00
CA THR A 50 -1.31 -25.71 7.08
C THR A 50 -2.02 -26.40 8.22
N ASP A 51 -2.62 -27.56 7.93
CA ASP A 51 -3.21 -28.46 8.92
C ASP A 51 -2.31 -28.50 10.18
N LYS A 52 -2.92 -28.39 11.37
CA LYS A 52 -2.19 -28.24 12.65
C LYS A 52 -1.18 -29.37 12.88
N ASN A 53 -1.30 -30.49 12.17
CA ASN A 53 -0.40 -31.63 12.24
C ASN A 53 0.66 -31.72 11.13
N SER A 54 0.63 -30.85 10.11
CA SER A 54 1.64 -30.87 9.04
C SER A 54 2.98 -30.29 9.49
N ARG A 55 4.05 -31.06 9.28
CA ARG A 55 5.46 -30.65 9.53
C ARG A 55 6.14 -30.06 8.30
N THR A 56 5.39 -29.88 7.21
CA THR A 56 5.90 -29.39 5.94
C THR A 56 4.88 -28.46 5.29
N SER A 57 5.38 -27.39 4.67
CA SER A 57 4.61 -26.50 3.82
C SER A 57 5.42 -26.20 2.57
N GLN A 58 4.72 -26.03 1.45
CA GLN A 58 5.36 -26.03 0.13
C GLN A 58 6.37 -24.89 -0.02
N SER A 59 6.08 -23.69 0.47
CA SER A 59 6.88 -22.49 0.20
C SER A 59 6.92 -21.54 1.40
N CYS A 60 8.12 -21.11 1.81
CA CYS A 60 8.28 -20.06 2.83
C CYS A 60 8.27 -18.66 2.20
N VAL A 61 8.14 -17.62 3.03
CA VAL A 61 8.23 -16.21 2.62
C VAL A 61 9.51 -15.89 1.83
N CYS A 62 10.65 -16.49 2.18
CA CYS A 62 11.88 -16.29 1.41
C CYS A 62 11.78 -16.85 -0.01
N CYS A 63 11.13 -18.01 -0.20
CA CYS A 63 10.94 -18.56 -1.54
C CYS A 63 9.95 -17.71 -2.33
N LEU A 64 8.84 -17.31 -1.70
CA LEU A 64 7.77 -16.55 -2.33
C LEU A 64 8.24 -15.15 -2.75
N SER A 65 8.86 -14.42 -1.83
CA SER A 65 9.31 -13.04 -2.05
C SER A 65 10.74 -12.92 -2.56
N THR A 66 11.56 -13.98 -2.60
CA THR A 66 12.96 -13.94 -3.08
C THR A 66 13.91 -13.01 -2.29
N PRO A 67 15.07 -13.50 -1.82
CA PRO A 67 16.10 -12.63 -1.24
C PRO A 67 16.68 -11.63 -2.25
N THR A 68 16.86 -10.37 -1.84
CA THR A 68 17.43 -9.31 -2.72
C THR A 68 18.90 -9.57 -3.08
N GLY A 69 19.61 -10.32 -2.24
CA GLY A 69 21.00 -10.77 -2.49
C GLY A 69 21.16 -11.81 -3.61
N GLU A 70 20.08 -12.33 -4.20
CA GLU A 70 20.19 -13.25 -5.35
C GLU A 70 20.69 -12.53 -6.61
N ALA A 71 22.00 -12.63 -6.87
CA ALA A 71 22.69 -11.98 -7.99
C ALA A 71 22.06 -12.23 -9.38
N ARG A 72 21.37 -13.36 -9.58
CA ARG A 72 20.68 -13.66 -10.85
C ARG A 72 19.45 -12.76 -11.08
N LEU A 73 18.69 -12.40 -10.04
CA LEU A 73 17.55 -11.49 -10.17
C LEU A 73 18.01 -10.05 -10.36
N MET A 74 19.08 -9.64 -9.68
CA MET A 74 19.67 -8.31 -9.89
C MET A 74 20.22 -8.13 -11.32
N ARG A 75 20.49 -9.24 -12.04
CA ARG A 75 20.83 -9.23 -13.47
C ARG A 75 19.62 -9.07 -14.38
N SER A 76 18.47 -9.67 -14.06
CA SER A 76 17.24 -9.54 -14.87
C SER A 76 16.61 -8.16 -14.76
N GLY A 77 16.88 -7.42 -13.67
CA GLY A 77 16.49 -6.01 -13.53
C GLY A 77 17.47 -5.01 -14.14
N ARG A 78 18.54 -5.46 -14.82
CA ARG A 78 19.52 -4.57 -15.46
C ARG A 78 18.83 -3.71 -16.51
N GLY A 79 18.62 -2.45 -16.19
CA GLY A 79 17.99 -1.46 -17.07
C GLY A 79 16.79 -0.75 -16.41
N ASN A 80 16.12 -1.38 -15.44
CA ASN A 80 15.04 -0.73 -14.70
C ASN A 80 15.61 0.14 -13.57
N LYS A 81 15.86 1.41 -13.88
CA LYS A 81 16.39 2.39 -12.92
C LYS A 81 15.45 2.60 -11.72
N TYR A 82 14.14 2.55 -11.93
CA TYR A 82 13.14 2.80 -10.87
C TYR A 82 13.12 1.66 -9.86
N ALA A 83 13.20 0.41 -10.33
CA ALA A 83 13.32 -0.75 -9.45
C ALA A 83 14.62 -0.74 -8.63
N LYS A 84 15.74 -0.34 -9.25
CA LYS A 84 17.03 -0.20 -8.56
C LYS A 84 16.95 0.86 -7.46
N GLU A 85 16.36 2.01 -7.75
CA GLU A 85 16.15 3.08 -6.77
C GLU A 85 15.20 2.64 -5.65
N PHE A 86 14.10 1.97 -6.01
CA PHE A 86 13.13 1.42 -5.08
C PHE A 86 13.77 0.44 -4.10
N LEU A 87 14.54 -0.55 -4.57
CA LEU A 87 15.18 -1.52 -3.69
C LEU A 87 16.20 -0.87 -2.74
N LYS A 88 16.85 0.20 -3.18
CA LYS A 88 17.81 0.97 -2.37
C LYS A 88 17.11 1.80 -1.30
N ASN A 89 16.11 2.58 -1.69
CA ASN A 89 15.52 3.63 -0.86
C ASN A 89 14.21 3.22 -0.18
N GLY A 90 13.56 2.17 -0.67
CA GLY A 90 12.19 1.77 -0.28
C GLY A 90 11.10 2.56 -1.02
N PHE A 91 11.47 3.48 -1.91
CA PHE A 91 10.54 4.24 -2.76
C PHE A 91 11.23 4.76 -4.02
N CYS A 92 10.43 5.14 -5.03
CA CYS A 92 10.89 5.86 -6.21
C CYS A 92 9.74 6.67 -6.84
N VAL A 93 10.08 7.65 -7.68
CA VAL A 93 9.10 8.43 -8.45
C VAL A 93 9.20 8.04 -9.93
N VAL A 94 8.08 7.69 -10.53
CA VAL A 94 7.98 7.11 -11.88
C VAL A 94 7.07 7.97 -12.74
N LEU A 95 7.43 8.18 -14.01
CA LEU A 95 6.57 8.88 -14.97
C LEU A 95 5.39 7.99 -15.36
N LEU A 96 4.17 8.55 -15.42
CA LEU A 96 3.00 7.82 -15.91
C LEU A 96 2.95 7.81 -17.43
N GLY A 97 3.21 8.96 -18.07
CA GLY A 97 3.22 9.11 -19.53
C GLY A 97 4.61 8.90 -20.16
N ASN A 98 4.65 8.36 -21.37
CA ASN A 98 5.88 8.01 -22.07
C ASN A 98 6.43 9.17 -22.91
N ASN A 99 5.57 10.07 -23.37
CA ASN A 99 5.92 11.22 -24.21
C ASN A 99 5.25 12.51 -23.72
N GLU A 100 5.57 13.64 -24.35
CA GLU A 100 5.08 14.96 -23.90
C GLU A 100 3.59 15.17 -24.11
N GLU A 101 3.04 14.65 -25.21
CA GLU A 101 1.62 14.76 -25.54
C GLU A 101 0.75 13.99 -24.55
N GLU A 102 1.13 12.73 -24.26
CA GLU A 102 0.52 11.92 -23.21
C GLU A 102 0.55 12.63 -21.86
N ARG A 103 1.68 13.27 -21.50
CA ARG A 103 1.78 14.00 -20.23
C ARG A 103 0.84 15.20 -20.16
N LYS A 104 0.74 16.00 -21.23
CA LYS A 104 -0.18 17.14 -21.28
C LYS A 104 -1.64 16.70 -21.16
N HIS A 105 -2.00 15.59 -21.82
CA HIS A 105 -3.35 15.02 -21.70
C HIS A 105 -3.63 14.53 -20.27
N LEU A 106 -2.68 13.79 -19.69
CA LEU A 106 -2.77 13.29 -18.31
C LEU A 106 -2.93 14.41 -17.30
N ASP A 107 -2.20 15.52 -17.43
CA ASP A 107 -2.30 16.64 -16.49
C ASP A 107 -3.72 17.21 -16.44
N ALA A 108 -4.37 17.39 -17.60
CA ALA A 108 -5.74 17.88 -17.69
C ALA A 108 -6.75 16.87 -17.12
N GLU A 109 -6.59 15.58 -17.42
CA GLU A 109 -7.45 14.52 -16.87
C GLU A 109 -7.33 14.39 -15.35
N LEU A 110 -6.10 14.37 -14.82
CA LEU A 110 -5.84 14.23 -13.38
C LEU A 110 -6.38 15.43 -12.60
N ALA A 111 -6.28 16.65 -13.14
CA ALA A 111 -6.89 17.83 -12.53
C ALA A 111 -8.42 17.70 -12.43
N LYS A 112 -9.07 17.23 -13.51
CA LYS A 112 -10.52 16.95 -13.51
C LYS A 112 -10.89 15.90 -12.48
N TRP A 113 -10.14 14.79 -12.41
CA TRP A 113 -10.37 13.74 -11.42
C TRP A 113 -10.17 14.23 -9.98
N GLY A 114 -9.23 15.16 -9.77
CA GLY A 114 -9.01 15.82 -8.49
C GLY A 114 -10.25 16.61 -8.04
N ALA A 115 -10.81 17.42 -8.92
CA ALA A 115 -12.04 18.16 -8.65
C ALA A 115 -13.23 17.23 -8.36
N GLU A 116 -13.37 16.13 -9.11
CA GLU A 116 -14.41 15.12 -8.87
C GLU A 116 -14.24 14.42 -7.51
N ALA A 117 -13.01 14.08 -7.13
CA ALA A 117 -12.72 13.47 -5.83
C ALA A 117 -13.06 14.41 -4.65
N VAL A 118 -12.72 15.70 -4.77
CA VAL A 118 -13.07 16.72 -3.76
C VAL A 118 -14.59 16.93 -3.69
N LYS A 119 -15.27 16.96 -4.83
CA LYS A 119 -16.75 17.04 -4.86
C LYS A 119 -17.38 15.83 -4.16
N TYR A 120 -16.90 14.62 -4.46
CA TYR A 120 -17.38 13.39 -3.84
C TYR A 120 -17.12 13.36 -2.33
N PHE A 121 -15.96 13.85 -1.89
CA PHE A 121 -15.64 14.04 -0.48
C PHE A 121 -16.66 14.94 0.24
N HIS A 122 -16.96 16.13 -0.31
CA HIS A 122 -17.94 17.03 0.31
C HIS A 122 -19.33 16.38 0.41
N ALA A 123 -19.72 15.60 -0.60
CA ALA A 123 -20.98 14.86 -0.58
C ALA A 123 -21.00 13.77 0.52
N LEU A 124 -19.90 13.02 0.69
CA LEU A 124 -19.74 12.05 1.77
C LEU A 124 -19.79 12.72 3.15
N LEU A 125 -19.01 13.79 3.34
CA LEU A 125 -18.94 14.51 4.60
C LEU A 125 -20.30 15.08 4.98
N LYS A 126 -21.00 15.73 4.04
CA LYS A 126 -22.33 16.27 4.31
C LYS A 126 -23.35 15.18 4.65
N THR A 127 -23.27 14.04 3.97
CA THR A 127 -24.12 12.87 4.28
C THR A 127 -23.87 12.37 5.70
N TYR A 128 -22.60 12.24 6.10
CA TYR A 128 -22.21 11.84 7.45
C TYR A 128 -22.71 12.84 8.51
N GLU A 129 -22.48 14.14 8.31
CA GLU A 129 -22.93 15.20 9.21
C GLU A 129 -24.44 15.14 9.44
N CYS A 130 -25.23 15.09 8.35
CA CYS A 130 -26.68 14.96 8.46
C CYS A 130 -27.09 13.69 9.21
N GLN A 131 -26.48 12.53 8.93
CA GLN A 131 -26.80 11.31 9.68
C GLN A 131 -26.49 11.45 11.17
N SER A 132 -25.35 12.07 11.50
CA SER A 132 -24.89 12.25 12.89
C SER A 132 -25.74 13.23 13.69
N GLU A 133 -26.35 14.23 13.04
CA GLU A 133 -27.28 15.18 13.66
C GLU A 133 -28.58 14.49 14.12
N PHE A 134 -29.06 13.50 13.38
CA PHE A 134 -30.35 12.83 13.67
C PHE A 134 -30.22 11.51 14.42
N ASN A 135 -29.03 10.90 14.46
CA ASN A 135 -28.85 9.57 15.03
C ASN A 135 -27.51 9.42 15.77
N THR A 136 -27.59 9.26 17.10
CA THR A 136 -26.42 9.09 17.97
C THR A 136 -25.72 7.74 17.83
N SER A 137 -26.31 6.77 17.09
CA SER A 137 -25.69 5.46 16.79
C SER A 137 -24.85 5.46 15.50
N VAL A 138 -24.61 6.63 14.92
CA VAL A 138 -23.75 6.79 13.74
C VAL A 138 -22.29 6.47 14.12
N PRO A 139 -21.64 5.51 13.42
CA PRO A 139 -20.25 5.17 13.68
C PRO A 139 -19.31 6.34 13.41
N THR A 140 -18.19 6.43 14.14
CA THR A 140 -17.17 7.45 13.86
C THR A 140 -16.48 7.23 12.52
N LEU A 141 -15.95 8.30 11.92
CA LEU A 141 -15.16 8.21 10.68
C LEU A 141 -13.83 7.46 10.88
N GLU A 142 -13.33 7.26 12.10
CA GLU A 142 -12.07 6.55 12.33
C GLU A 142 -12.19 5.04 12.11
N SER A 143 -13.31 4.44 12.50
CA SER A 143 -13.46 2.97 12.52
C SER A 143 -14.80 2.46 12.00
N GLY A 144 -15.71 3.34 11.59
CA GLY A 144 -17.10 3.00 11.34
C GLY A 144 -17.44 2.57 9.93
N TYR A 145 -16.75 3.12 8.93
CA TYR A 145 -17.12 2.98 7.53
C TYR A 145 -16.01 2.31 6.71
N SER A 146 -16.39 1.44 5.78
CA SER A 146 -15.47 0.75 4.88
C SER A 146 -14.96 1.64 3.75
N ASN A 147 -15.77 2.63 3.36
CA ASN A 147 -15.54 3.44 2.16
C ASN A 147 -15.21 4.92 2.43
N PHE A 148 -15.36 5.40 3.66
CA PHE A 148 -15.05 6.79 4.00
C PHE A 148 -14.51 6.90 5.43
N ARG A 149 -13.20 7.15 5.55
CA ARG A 149 -12.50 7.08 6.84
C ARG A 149 -11.68 8.32 7.09
N GLN A 150 -11.62 8.75 8.35
CA GLN A 150 -10.66 9.76 8.79
C GLN A 150 -9.43 9.06 9.37
N ARG A 151 -8.26 9.33 8.78
CA ARG A 151 -6.98 8.68 9.16
C ARG A 151 -6.26 9.45 10.26
N CYS A 152 -6.40 10.76 10.26
CA CYS A 152 -5.98 11.70 11.29
C CYS A 152 -6.76 13.01 11.10
N PRO A 153 -6.67 13.99 12.02
CA PRO A 153 -7.35 15.28 11.86
C PRO A 153 -7.10 15.92 10.48
N GLY A 154 -8.18 16.17 9.74
CA GLY A 154 -8.17 16.75 8.39
C GLY A 154 -7.73 15.82 7.24
N ARG A 155 -7.45 14.54 7.48
CA ARG A 155 -7.04 13.58 6.43
C ARG A 155 -8.04 12.44 6.31
N PHE A 156 -8.52 12.23 5.09
CA PHE A 156 -9.56 11.26 4.79
C PHE A 156 -9.09 10.24 3.76
N GLU A 157 -9.71 9.07 3.78
CA GLU A 157 -9.58 7.99 2.82
C GLU A 157 -10.96 7.68 2.24
N ILE A 158 -11.06 7.67 0.91
CA ILE A 158 -12.27 7.37 0.16
C ILE A 158 -12.01 6.12 -0.68
N ILE A 159 -12.85 5.10 -0.53
CA ILE A 159 -12.86 3.94 -1.41
C ILE A 159 -14.16 4.00 -2.22
N ALA A 160 -14.04 4.11 -3.54
CA ALA A 160 -15.20 4.15 -4.42
C ALA A 160 -14.83 3.57 -5.79
N ASP A 161 -15.79 2.86 -6.41
CA ASP A 161 -15.55 2.16 -7.68
C ASP A 161 -15.12 3.12 -8.79
N PHE A 162 -15.68 4.33 -8.85
CA PHE A 162 -15.28 5.31 -9.86
C PHE A 162 -13.81 5.76 -9.74
N ILE A 163 -13.22 5.67 -8.54
CA ILE A 163 -11.80 5.96 -8.32
C ILE A 163 -10.98 4.77 -8.81
N SER A 164 -11.34 3.56 -8.39
CA SER A 164 -10.69 2.31 -8.81
C SER A 164 -10.70 2.17 -10.34
N ASN A 165 -11.84 2.44 -10.98
CA ASN A 165 -12.03 2.42 -12.44
C ASN A 165 -11.18 3.47 -13.19
N LYS A 166 -10.56 4.42 -12.49
CA LYS A 166 -9.65 5.42 -13.06
C LYS A 166 -8.18 5.07 -12.78
N VAL A 167 -7.84 4.89 -11.50
CA VAL A 167 -6.44 4.72 -11.09
C VAL A 167 -5.85 3.38 -11.56
N VAL A 168 -6.64 2.31 -11.54
CA VAL A 168 -6.14 0.98 -11.95
C VAL A 168 -5.80 0.96 -13.44
N PRO A 169 -6.70 1.35 -14.37
CA PRO A 169 -6.35 1.42 -15.78
C PRO A 169 -5.21 2.40 -16.09
N LEU A 170 -5.12 3.52 -15.36
CA LEU A 170 -4.02 4.46 -15.52
C LEU A 170 -2.66 3.80 -15.21
N VAL A 171 -2.58 3.07 -14.09
CA VAL A 171 -1.37 2.35 -13.70
C VAL A 171 -1.06 1.21 -14.68
N GLU A 172 -2.07 0.51 -15.19
CA GLU A 172 -1.92 -0.58 -16.17
C GLU A 172 -1.41 -0.10 -17.54
N LYS A 173 -1.80 1.11 -17.96
CA LYS A 173 -1.32 1.72 -19.21
C LYS A 173 0.12 2.23 -19.11
N SER A 174 0.61 2.54 -17.91
CA SER A 174 1.96 3.05 -17.74
C SER A 174 3.01 1.94 -17.82
N LYS A 175 3.71 1.86 -18.95
CA LYS A 175 4.78 0.87 -19.18
C LYS A 175 5.85 0.90 -18.08
N ALA A 176 6.35 2.08 -17.74
CA ALA A 176 7.39 2.24 -16.73
C ALA A 176 6.96 1.74 -15.35
N VAL A 177 5.70 2.01 -14.96
CA VAL A 177 5.15 1.51 -13.70
C VAL A 177 4.95 -0.01 -13.76
N GLN A 178 4.38 -0.54 -14.84
CA GLN A 178 4.15 -1.99 -14.98
C GLN A 178 5.45 -2.79 -14.96
N GLU A 179 6.47 -2.39 -15.72
CA GLU A 179 7.79 -3.04 -15.72
C GLU A 179 8.45 -3.01 -14.35
N THR A 180 8.23 -1.92 -13.59
CA THR A 180 8.73 -1.79 -12.22
C THR A 180 7.97 -2.72 -11.26
N LEU A 181 6.64 -2.74 -11.32
CA LEU A 181 5.81 -3.62 -10.50
C LEU A 181 6.05 -5.11 -10.82
N ASP A 182 6.21 -5.48 -12.09
CA ASP A 182 6.50 -6.86 -12.48
C ASP A 182 7.85 -7.32 -11.94
N PHE A 183 8.87 -6.48 -12.04
CA PHE A 183 10.17 -6.81 -11.48
C PHE A 183 10.13 -6.93 -9.95
N LEU A 184 9.37 -6.07 -9.27
CA LEU A 184 9.31 -6.02 -7.82
C LEU A 184 8.42 -7.11 -7.20
N LEU A 185 7.31 -7.46 -7.84
CA LEU A 185 6.27 -8.32 -7.26
C LEU A 185 6.13 -9.69 -7.93
N CYS A 186 6.55 -9.87 -9.18
CA CYS A 186 6.41 -11.16 -9.84
C CYS A 186 7.62 -12.06 -9.59
N ASN A 187 7.36 -13.32 -9.25
CA ASN A 187 8.39 -14.35 -9.09
C ASN A 187 8.07 -15.54 -10.02
N PRO A 188 8.65 -15.57 -11.23
CA PRO A 188 8.39 -16.63 -12.21
C PRO A 188 8.76 -18.04 -11.72
N LYS A 189 9.83 -18.16 -10.92
CA LYS A 189 10.27 -19.47 -10.36
C LYS A 189 9.19 -20.08 -9.45
N MET A 190 8.44 -19.23 -8.76
CA MET A 190 7.37 -19.64 -7.85
C MET A 190 5.97 -19.49 -8.44
N LYS A 191 5.85 -19.06 -9.70
CA LYS A 191 4.58 -18.70 -10.35
C LYS A 191 3.76 -17.69 -9.53
N VAL A 192 4.43 -16.77 -8.85
CA VAL A 192 3.78 -15.67 -8.12
C VAL A 192 3.64 -14.49 -9.08
N GLY A 193 2.41 -14.01 -9.24
CA GLY A 193 2.11 -12.78 -9.94
C GLY A 193 1.77 -11.64 -8.98
N LYS A 194 1.51 -10.46 -9.53
CA LYS A 194 0.94 -9.32 -8.80
C LYS A 194 -0.60 -9.34 -8.88
N LYS A 195 -1.25 -8.82 -7.84
CA LYS A 195 -2.70 -8.55 -7.80
C LYS A 195 -2.95 -7.18 -7.17
N ILE A 196 -4.12 -6.60 -7.45
CA ILE A 196 -4.57 -5.41 -6.73
C ILE A 196 -5.08 -5.85 -5.37
N MET A 197 -4.64 -5.15 -4.33
CA MET A 197 -5.02 -5.38 -2.95
C MET A 197 -6.05 -4.37 -2.46
N SER A 198 -5.90 -3.10 -2.85
CA SER A 198 -6.81 -2.02 -2.51
C SER A 198 -6.57 -0.84 -3.46
N SER A 199 -7.59 -0.01 -3.64
CA SER A 199 -7.50 1.26 -4.37
C SER A 199 -8.51 2.27 -3.84
N GLY A 200 -8.17 3.55 -3.97
CA GLY A 200 -8.98 4.63 -3.41
C GLY A 200 -8.30 5.99 -3.54
N CYS A 201 -8.72 6.95 -2.73
CA CYS A 201 -8.19 8.31 -2.68
C CYS A 201 -7.87 8.69 -1.24
N PHE A 202 -6.64 9.15 -0.99
CA PHE A 202 -6.32 9.91 0.20
C PHE A 202 -6.54 11.40 -0.08
N LEU A 203 -7.33 12.05 0.76
CA LEU A 203 -7.59 13.48 0.68
C LEU A 203 -7.04 14.17 1.94
N SER A 204 -6.10 15.10 1.75
CA SER A 204 -5.55 15.91 2.85
C SER A 204 -6.08 17.34 2.74
N MET A 205 -6.93 17.74 3.68
CA MET A 205 -7.48 19.10 3.73
C MET A 205 -6.43 20.10 4.20
N MET A 206 -6.64 21.39 3.91
CA MET A 206 -5.84 22.48 4.46
C MET A 206 -5.69 22.31 5.98
N GLY A 207 -4.46 22.41 6.48
CA GLY A 207 -4.17 22.32 7.91
C GLY A 207 -4.22 20.91 8.50
N SER A 208 -4.51 19.87 7.69
CA SER A 208 -4.48 18.47 8.13
C SER A 208 -3.17 18.12 8.83
N GLU A 209 -3.22 17.25 9.83
CA GLU A 209 -2.04 16.96 10.66
C GLU A 209 -1.00 16.08 9.95
N THR A 210 0.23 16.18 10.44
CA THR A 210 1.31 15.23 10.12
C THR A 210 1.02 13.91 10.82
N GLN A 211 1.01 12.81 10.07
CA GLN A 211 0.83 11.48 10.63
C GLN A 211 2.06 11.04 11.43
N ASN A 212 1.88 10.08 12.33
CA ASN A 212 3.00 9.39 12.96
C ASN A 212 3.78 8.56 11.93
N TYR A 213 5.07 8.36 12.15
CA TYR A 213 5.84 7.41 11.36
C TYR A 213 5.28 5.99 11.53
N HIS A 214 5.09 5.29 10.42
CA HIS A 214 4.56 3.93 10.39
C HIS A 214 5.08 3.18 9.17
N THR A 215 4.88 1.86 9.18
CA THR A 215 4.90 1.02 7.98
C THR A 215 3.47 0.56 7.73
N ASP A 216 3.13 0.27 6.47
CA ASP A 216 1.80 -0.26 6.17
C ASP A 216 1.73 -1.76 6.45
N GLY A 217 2.83 -2.48 6.32
CA GLY A 217 2.88 -3.90 6.64
C GLY A 217 4.12 -4.32 7.43
N PRO A 218 4.08 -5.55 7.96
CA PRO A 218 5.17 -6.09 8.76
C PRO A 218 6.40 -6.48 7.94
N ALA A 219 7.55 -6.55 8.61
CA ALA A 219 8.70 -7.25 8.05
C ALA A 219 8.41 -8.75 7.93
N LEU A 220 8.66 -9.31 6.74
CA LEU A 220 8.55 -10.76 6.50
C LEU A 220 9.73 -11.55 7.07
N SER A 221 10.85 -10.89 7.36
CA SER A 221 12.12 -11.47 7.78
C SER A 221 12.93 -10.45 8.58
N ASP A 222 13.59 -10.93 9.64
CA ASP A 222 14.51 -10.16 10.50
C ASP A 222 15.98 -10.53 10.21
N VAL A 223 16.24 -11.37 9.22
CA VAL A 223 17.59 -11.93 8.96
C VAL A 223 18.04 -11.83 7.51
N VAL A 224 17.12 -11.53 6.60
CA VAL A 224 17.44 -11.40 5.18
C VAL A 224 16.51 -10.40 4.52
N ASP A 225 17.10 -9.54 3.69
CA ASP A 225 16.35 -8.62 2.83
C ASP A 225 15.63 -9.39 1.74
N LEU A 226 14.33 -9.13 1.62
CA LEU A 226 13.45 -9.73 0.62
C LEU A 226 12.94 -8.65 -0.32
N PHE A 227 12.65 -8.99 -1.58
CA PHE A 227 11.87 -8.11 -2.45
C PHE A 227 10.51 -7.78 -1.79
N PRO A 228 9.90 -6.65 -2.16
CA PRO A 228 8.59 -6.28 -1.63
C PRO A 228 7.56 -7.38 -1.89
N TYR A 229 6.67 -7.57 -0.92
CA TYR A 229 5.47 -8.39 -1.11
C TYR A 229 4.24 -7.54 -1.41
N ALA A 230 4.34 -6.23 -1.19
CA ALA A 230 3.35 -5.24 -1.56
C ALA A 230 4.02 -3.89 -1.86
N VAL A 231 3.43 -3.15 -2.79
CA VAL A 231 3.88 -1.83 -3.25
C VAL A 231 2.67 -0.92 -3.33
N ASN A 232 2.74 0.23 -2.67
CA ASN A 232 1.78 1.30 -2.86
C ASN A 232 2.17 2.12 -4.08
N VAL A 233 1.18 2.41 -4.94
CA VAL A 233 1.32 3.33 -6.08
C VAL A 233 0.44 4.54 -5.78
N PHE A 234 1.06 5.66 -5.44
CA PHE A 234 0.36 6.93 -5.19
C PHE A 234 0.42 7.79 -6.44
N VAL A 235 -0.75 8.25 -6.90
CA VAL A 235 -0.92 9.14 -8.04
C VAL A 235 -1.51 10.46 -7.53
N PRO A 236 -0.66 11.47 -7.27
CA PRO A 236 -1.14 12.79 -6.89
C PRO A 236 -1.97 13.43 -8.00
N LEU A 237 -3.11 14.01 -7.62
CA LEU A 237 -3.96 14.77 -8.56
C LEU A 237 -3.67 16.28 -8.51
N VAL A 238 -2.71 16.68 -7.67
CA VAL A 238 -2.12 18.01 -7.54
C VAL A 238 -0.62 17.86 -7.27
N PRO A 239 0.22 18.89 -7.53
CA PRO A 239 1.64 18.82 -7.23
C PRO A 239 1.92 18.62 -5.73
N VAL A 240 2.84 17.71 -5.44
CA VAL A 240 3.24 17.34 -4.09
C VAL A 240 4.70 17.67 -3.83
N ASP A 241 4.98 18.27 -2.68
CA ASP A 241 6.31 18.64 -2.23
C ASP A 241 6.44 18.53 -0.70
N SER A 242 7.51 19.08 -0.13
CA SER A 242 7.79 19.03 1.31
C SER A 242 6.73 19.69 2.23
N HIS A 243 5.78 20.45 1.70
CA HIS A 243 4.72 21.14 2.45
C HIS A 243 3.37 20.42 2.45
N ASN A 244 3.20 19.39 1.63
CA ASN A 244 1.97 18.62 1.56
C ASN A 244 2.20 17.12 1.23
N GLY A 245 3.45 16.65 1.21
CA GLY A 245 3.81 15.34 0.68
C GLY A 245 3.86 14.18 1.66
N THR A 246 4.59 13.15 1.24
CA THR A 246 4.91 11.98 2.06
C THR A 246 6.39 12.06 2.41
N GLU A 247 6.72 11.80 3.66
CA GLU A 247 8.10 11.74 4.16
C GLU A 247 8.48 10.29 4.43
N PHE A 248 9.70 9.92 4.02
CA PHE A 248 10.24 8.57 4.13
C PHE A 248 11.53 8.56 4.94
N ILE A 249 11.81 7.41 5.55
CA ILE A 249 13.15 7.07 6.05
C ILE A 249 13.79 6.09 5.05
N PRO A 250 14.68 6.55 4.17
CA PRO A 250 15.20 5.70 3.10
C PRO A 250 15.91 4.46 3.63
N GLY A 251 15.64 3.31 3.02
CA GLY A 251 16.30 2.04 3.34
C GLY A 251 15.80 1.35 4.61
N SER A 252 14.83 1.92 5.33
CA SER A 252 14.31 1.35 6.57
C SER A 252 13.52 0.05 6.39
N HIS A 253 13.20 -0.33 5.15
CA HIS A 253 12.58 -1.62 4.81
C HIS A 253 13.58 -2.78 4.85
N ASN A 254 14.88 -2.49 4.92
CA ASN A 254 15.94 -3.48 5.02
C ASN A 254 16.18 -3.92 6.48
N VAL A 255 16.57 -5.16 6.63
CA VAL A 255 16.89 -5.80 7.90
C VAL A 255 18.05 -5.09 8.60
N GLY A 256 17.89 -4.84 9.89
CA GLY A 256 18.94 -4.27 10.74
C GLY A 256 19.18 -2.76 10.56
N VAL A 257 18.39 -2.09 9.71
CA VAL A 257 18.42 -0.62 9.60
C VAL A 257 17.51 -0.02 10.67
N ASP A 258 18.09 0.72 11.61
CA ASP A 258 17.41 1.22 12.81
C ASP A 258 16.61 2.52 12.60
N GLY A 259 16.25 2.82 11.34
CA GLY A 259 15.43 3.98 11.00
C GLY A 259 16.08 5.35 11.27
N LYS A 260 17.39 5.40 11.54
CA LYS A 260 18.12 6.66 11.82
C LYS A 260 18.57 7.42 10.58
N ALA A 261 18.30 6.90 9.38
CA ALA A 261 18.60 7.61 8.14
C ALA A 261 17.86 8.96 8.11
N LYS A 262 18.51 9.98 7.53
CA LYS A 262 17.88 11.29 7.34
C LYS A 262 16.61 11.13 6.51
N SER A 263 15.51 11.71 6.99
CA SER A 263 14.24 11.64 6.27
C SER A 263 14.31 12.38 4.93
N VAL A 264 13.53 11.91 3.96
CA VAL A 264 13.44 12.49 2.61
C VAL A 264 11.97 12.74 2.25
N ARG A 265 11.73 13.86 1.58
CA ARG A 265 10.40 14.31 1.15
C ARG A 265 10.41 14.46 -0.37
N PRO A 266 10.19 13.38 -1.14
CA PRO A 266 10.25 13.47 -2.59
C PRO A 266 9.15 14.41 -3.11
N SER A 267 9.54 15.31 -4.00
CA SER A 267 8.57 16.07 -4.80
C SER A 267 8.00 15.18 -5.90
N VAL A 268 6.70 15.23 -6.10
CA VAL A 268 5.97 14.44 -7.08
C VAL A 268 5.08 15.39 -7.87
N ALA A 269 5.44 15.63 -9.12
CA ALA A 269 4.61 16.39 -10.04
C ALA A 269 3.35 15.61 -10.43
N VAL A 270 2.32 16.33 -10.91
CA VAL A 270 1.20 15.70 -11.62
C VAL A 270 1.75 14.96 -12.85
N GLY A 271 1.12 13.84 -13.21
CA GLY A 271 1.62 12.95 -14.26
C GLY A 271 2.74 11.99 -13.81
N ASN A 272 3.15 12.04 -12.54
CA ASN A 272 4.05 11.06 -11.94
C ASN A 272 3.34 10.23 -10.86
N ALA A 273 3.87 9.03 -10.62
CA ALA A 273 3.48 8.17 -9.52
C ALA A 273 4.62 8.01 -8.52
N LEU A 274 4.28 8.03 -7.24
CA LEU A 274 5.17 7.67 -6.15
C LEU A 274 4.94 6.20 -5.78
N LEU A 275 5.95 5.36 -5.99
CA LEU A 275 5.93 3.95 -5.60
C LEU A 275 6.71 3.80 -4.29
N PHE A 276 6.16 3.05 -3.33
CA PHE A 276 6.91 2.73 -2.11
C PHE A 276 6.59 1.34 -1.54
N ASP A 277 7.59 0.76 -0.87
CA ASP A 277 7.54 -0.54 -0.23
C ASP A 277 6.59 -0.49 0.95
N TYR A 278 5.71 -1.48 1.08
CA TYR A 278 4.76 -1.58 2.17
C TYR A 278 5.44 -1.60 3.56
N ARG A 279 6.74 -1.91 3.62
CA ARG A 279 7.57 -1.97 4.83
C ARG A 279 8.40 -0.71 5.09
N VAL A 280 8.47 0.24 4.15
CA VAL A 280 9.29 1.45 4.38
C VAL A 280 8.61 2.34 5.42
N ILE A 281 9.41 2.89 6.35
CA ILE A 281 8.93 3.81 7.36
C ILE A 281 8.62 5.13 6.67
N HIS A 282 7.39 5.57 6.80
CA HIS A 282 6.92 6.78 6.17
C HIS A 282 5.80 7.46 6.98
N ARG A 283 5.43 8.67 6.57
CA ARG A 283 4.27 9.40 7.08
C ARG A 283 3.75 10.41 6.07
N GLY A 284 2.45 10.65 6.05
CA GLY A 284 1.88 11.82 5.39
C GLY A 284 2.18 13.09 6.18
N LEU A 285 2.68 14.12 5.51
CA LEU A 285 2.94 15.44 6.10
C LEU A 285 1.67 16.28 6.18
N ARG A 286 1.64 17.22 7.12
CA ARG A 286 0.64 18.30 7.17
C ARG A 286 0.46 18.93 5.80
N ASN A 287 -0.77 19.16 5.39
CA ASN A 287 -1.02 19.99 4.19
C ASN A 287 -1.01 21.46 4.59
N SER A 288 0.10 22.14 4.30
CA SER A 288 0.27 23.57 4.60
C SER A 288 -0.18 24.48 3.45
N LYS A 289 -0.73 23.89 2.37
CA LYS A 289 -1.31 24.63 1.24
C LYS A 289 -2.79 24.91 1.50
N LEU A 290 -3.32 25.94 0.82
CA LEU A 290 -4.73 26.32 0.90
C LEU A 290 -5.64 25.28 0.23
N ASP A 291 -5.18 24.69 -0.87
CA ASP A 291 -5.97 23.73 -1.62
C ASP A 291 -5.92 22.32 -1.01
N PRO A 292 -7.02 21.54 -1.11
CA PRO A 292 -7.01 20.13 -0.78
C PRO A 292 -5.98 19.38 -1.61
N ARG A 293 -5.40 18.33 -1.03
CA ARG A 293 -4.49 17.41 -1.72
C ARG A 293 -5.14 16.03 -1.92
N PRO A 294 -5.88 15.83 -3.01
CA PRO A 294 -6.32 14.50 -3.42
C PRO A 294 -5.15 13.70 -4.03
N CYS A 295 -5.03 12.45 -3.63
CA CYS A 295 -4.05 11.50 -4.13
C CYS A 295 -4.73 10.15 -4.32
N PHE A 296 -4.91 9.72 -5.56
CA PHE A 296 -5.34 8.35 -5.81
C PHE A 296 -4.25 7.38 -5.40
N TYR A 297 -4.66 6.17 -5.01
CA TYR A 297 -3.73 5.09 -4.75
C TYR A 297 -4.26 3.78 -5.32
N ALA A 298 -3.33 2.92 -5.69
CA ALA A 298 -3.55 1.50 -5.92
C ALA A 298 -2.40 0.74 -5.24
N THR A 299 -2.75 -0.18 -4.34
CA THR A 299 -1.78 -1.05 -3.69
C THR A 299 -1.76 -2.38 -4.40
N TYR A 300 -0.60 -2.77 -4.92
CA TYR A 300 -0.38 -4.06 -5.53
C TYR A 300 0.35 -4.97 -4.55
N SER A 301 0.01 -6.26 -4.54
CA SER A 301 0.68 -7.26 -3.73
C SER A 301 0.99 -8.52 -4.51
N GLN A 302 1.90 -9.32 -3.99
CA GLN A 302 2.12 -10.68 -4.48
C GLN A 302 0.84 -11.50 -4.28
N SER A 303 0.53 -12.37 -5.24
CA SER A 303 -0.76 -13.08 -5.30
C SER A 303 -1.08 -13.90 -4.05
N TRP A 304 -0.06 -14.40 -3.35
CA TRP A 304 -0.17 -15.18 -2.11
C TRP A 304 -0.45 -14.33 -0.86
N TYR A 305 -0.14 -13.03 -0.86
CA TYR A 305 -0.30 -12.19 0.33
C TYR A 305 -1.78 -11.81 0.55
N LYS A 306 -2.21 -11.80 1.80
CA LYS A 306 -3.53 -11.34 2.22
C LYS A 306 -3.36 -10.32 3.33
N ASP A 307 -3.84 -9.11 3.09
CA ASP A 307 -3.75 -8.04 4.09
C ASP A 307 -4.78 -8.26 5.19
N THR A 308 -4.30 -8.34 6.43
CA THR A 308 -5.13 -8.47 7.64
C THR A 308 -5.09 -7.20 8.49
N TYR A 309 -4.29 -6.21 8.11
CA TYR A 309 -3.96 -5.04 8.92
C TYR A 309 -4.74 -3.77 8.49
N ASN A 310 -4.75 -3.44 7.20
CA ASN A 310 -5.24 -2.16 6.69
C ASN A 310 -6.60 -2.25 5.98
N PHE A 311 -6.83 -3.33 5.23
CA PHE A 311 -7.98 -3.48 4.34
C PHE A 311 -8.89 -4.67 4.67
N SER A 312 -8.84 -5.17 5.90
CA SER A 312 -9.73 -6.27 6.31
C SER A 312 -11.19 -5.81 6.43
N GLU A 313 -12.09 -6.42 5.66
CA GLU A 313 -13.54 -6.23 5.76
C GLU A 313 -14.09 -6.53 7.17
N SER A 314 -13.39 -7.37 7.94
CA SER A 314 -13.77 -7.64 9.34
C SER A 314 -13.71 -6.40 10.24
N ARG A 315 -12.88 -5.41 9.86
CA ARG A 315 -12.66 -4.16 10.61
C ARG A 315 -13.71 -3.10 10.29
N TYR A 316 -14.30 -3.12 9.10
CA TYR A 316 -15.22 -2.07 8.64
C TYR A 316 -16.49 -2.69 8.03
N LYS A 317 -17.63 -2.52 8.72
CA LYS A 317 -18.87 -3.24 8.38
C LYS A 317 -19.91 -2.41 7.65
N ARG A 318 -19.85 -1.08 7.75
CA ARG A 318 -20.83 -0.17 7.14
C ARG A 318 -20.25 0.55 5.95
N LYS A 319 -21.03 0.67 4.88
CA LYS A 319 -20.74 1.57 3.76
C LYS A 319 -21.58 2.84 3.94
N LEU A 320 -20.96 4.00 3.78
CA LEU A 320 -21.67 5.28 3.72
C LEU A 320 -22.16 5.48 2.29
N GLU A 321 -23.47 5.36 2.09
CA GLU A 321 -24.10 5.62 0.80
C GLU A 321 -24.28 7.12 0.61
N VAL A 322 -23.64 7.68 -0.42
CA VAL A 322 -23.74 9.11 -0.74
C VAL A 322 -25.11 9.39 -1.31
N SER A 323 -25.79 10.40 -0.76
CA SER A 323 -27.02 10.88 -1.37
C SER A 323 -26.73 11.55 -2.72
N THR A 324 -27.39 11.08 -3.78
CA THR A 324 -27.21 11.59 -5.16
C THR A 324 -27.46 13.09 -5.26
N GLN A 325 -28.34 13.65 -4.42
CA GLN A 325 -28.57 15.10 -4.34
C GLN A 325 -27.30 15.90 -4.04
N TYR A 326 -26.34 15.35 -3.30
CA TYR A 326 -25.09 16.05 -3.00
C TYR A 326 -24.04 15.92 -4.10
N LEU A 327 -24.28 15.04 -5.08
CA LEU A 327 -23.45 14.88 -6.26
C LEU A 327 -23.93 15.74 -7.45
N GLU A 328 -25.15 16.28 -7.39
CA GLU A 328 -25.74 17.11 -8.44
C GLU A 328 -25.48 18.61 -8.20
N PRO A 329 -25.20 19.41 -9.26
CA PRO A 329 -25.18 20.87 -9.17
C PRO A 329 -26.47 21.45 -8.55
N ARG A 330 -26.35 22.57 -7.84
CA ARG A 330 -27.50 23.23 -7.17
C ARG A 330 -28.62 23.56 -8.16
N ASP A 331 -28.28 24.01 -9.36
CA ASP A 331 -29.26 24.44 -10.37
C ASP A 331 -30.05 23.25 -10.91
N GLU A 332 -29.40 22.11 -11.13
CA GLU A 332 -30.07 20.86 -11.51
C GLU A 332 -31.01 20.34 -10.41
N ARG A 333 -30.61 20.48 -9.14
CA ARG A 333 -31.47 20.15 -8.00
C ARG A 333 -32.71 21.05 -7.92
N MET A 334 -32.52 22.36 -8.09
CA MET A 334 -33.63 23.32 -8.06
C MET A 334 -34.59 23.06 -9.23
N ALA A 335 -34.06 22.78 -10.42
CA ALA A 335 -34.87 22.42 -11.59
C ALA A 335 -35.68 21.13 -11.37
N LYS A 336 -35.13 20.11 -10.71
CA LYS A 336 -35.87 18.88 -10.36
C LYS A 336 -36.92 19.11 -9.28
N ARG A 337 -36.62 19.89 -8.24
CA ARG A 337 -37.60 20.27 -7.20
C ARG A 337 -38.77 21.05 -7.78
N ASN A 338 -38.50 22.04 -8.63
CA ASN A 338 -39.55 22.82 -9.28
C ASN A 338 -40.42 21.95 -10.21
N LYS A 339 -39.87 20.88 -10.82
CA LYS A 339 -40.65 19.93 -11.62
C LYS A 339 -41.54 19.01 -10.78
N ILE A 340 -41.19 18.74 -9.52
CA ILE A 340 -41.98 17.91 -8.60
C ILE A 340 -43.08 18.74 -7.93
N GLU A 341 -42.85 20.03 -7.66
CA GLU A 341 -43.87 20.92 -7.08
C GLU A 341 -44.95 21.38 -8.08
N ILE A 342 -44.75 21.13 -9.38
CA ILE A 342 -45.69 21.46 -10.47
C ILE A 342 -46.49 20.21 -10.93
N ALA A 343 -46.16 19.01 -10.43
CA ALA A 343 -46.83 17.75 -10.75
C ALA A 343 -47.80 17.33 -9.63
#